data_AF-F9ZS93-F1
#
_entry.id   AF-F9ZS93-F1
#
_cell.length_a   1.000
_cell.length_b   1.000
_cell.length_c   1.000
_cell.angle_alpha   90.00
_cell.angle_beta   90.00
_cell.angle_gamma   90.00
#
_symmetry.space_group_name_H-M   'P 1'
#
loop_
_entity.id
_entity.type
_entity.pdbx_description
1 polymer ?
#
loop_
_entity_poly.entity_id
_entity_poly.type
_entity_poly.pdbx_seq_one_letter_code
_entity_poly.pdbx_strand_id
1 'polypeptide(L)'
;MAAVLDTQHEQELQQAQEALVHLVRNGDLERIVHLARLLGAAGDSLSDEMVGRLAEVASDGLDLLDRVNRSHIKEALPAISALVRNGDLERIVHLARLLGAAGDSLSDEMVGRLAEVASDGLDLLDRVNRSHIKEALPAISALVHNGDLDRIVHLARMMGAAGDSLNDEMVGRLAGLATDALCLLDRATRTGVIDRLLHVAEKLDQQHVLTDFIQCLEGAAEEASKAPPAKGGIAGLWEIMKQPETQQTIQFLMLVGKHFRSCQLKH
;
A
#
# COMPACT_ATOMS: atom_id res chain seq x y z
N MET A 1 -47.35 -61.31 90.97
CA MET A 1 -46.69 -60.17 90.29
C MET A 1 -45.16 -60.21 90.35
N ALA A 2 -44.52 -60.85 91.35
CA ALA A 2 -43.04 -60.97 91.38
C ALA A 2 -42.42 -61.83 90.24
N ALA A 3 -43.07 -62.92 89.81
CA ALA A 3 -42.51 -63.83 88.79
C ALA A 3 -42.56 -63.32 87.33
N VAL A 4 -43.40 -62.33 87.04
CA VAL A 4 -43.53 -61.75 85.67
C VAL A 4 -42.48 -60.65 85.45
N LEU A 5 -42.10 -59.92 86.51
CA LEU A 5 -41.00 -58.96 86.46
C LEU A 5 -39.63 -59.65 86.31
N ASP A 6 -39.47 -60.84 86.92
CA ASP A 6 -38.22 -61.61 86.84
C ASP A 6 -37.95 -62.14 85.43
N THR A 7 -38.99 -62.65 84.76
CA THR A 7 -38.88 -63.22 83.41
C THR A 7 -38.64 -62.18 82.31
N GLN A 8 -39.17 -60.96 82.47
CA GLN A 8 -38.91 -59.86 81.53
C GLN A 8 -37.48 -59.34 81.64
N HIS A 9 -36.95 -59.27 82.86
CA HIS A 9 -35.56 -58.88 83.11
C HIS A 9 -34.58 -59.94 82.59
N GLU A 10 -34.89 -61.22 82.77
CA GLU A 10 -34.08 -62.32 82.21
C GLU A 10 -34.05 -62.31 80.67
N GLN A 11 -35.17 -61.97 80.01
CA GLN A 11 -35.23 -61.88 78.54
C GLN A 11 -34.43 -60.71 77.98
N GLU A 12 -34.48 -59.53 78.60
CA GLU A 12 -33.66 -58.39 78.19
C GLU A 12 -32.17 -58.65 78.41
N LEU A 13 -31.81 -59.32 79.52
CA LEU A 13 -30.44 -59.76 79.78
C LEU A 13 -29.95 -60.76 78.72
N GLN A 14 -30.80 -61.70 78.29
CA GLN A 14 -30.45 -62.64 77.23
C GLN A 14 -30.27 -61.95 75.86
N GLN A 15 -31.15 -61.02 75.48
CA GLN A 15 -31.01 -60.28 74.23
C GLN A 15 -29.78 -59.37 74.22
N ALA A 16 -29.50 -58.69 75.33
CA ALA A 16 -28.29 -57.89 75.48
C ALA A 16 -27.03 -58.77 75.41
N GLN A 17 -27.07 -59.96 76.00
CA GLN A 17 -25.97 -60.91 75.98
C GLN A 17 -25.72 -61.48 74.57
N GLU A 18 -26.76 -61.83 73.82
CA GLU A 18 -26.64 -62.27 72.43
C GLU A 18 -26.09 -61.16 71.52
N ALA A 19 -26.55 -59.92 71.69
CA ALA A 19 -26.04 -58.78 70.96
C ALA A 19 -24.56 -58.52 71.28
N LEU A 20 -24.16 -58.61 72.56
CA LEU A 20 -22.76 -58.49 72.98
C LEU A 20 -21.90 -59.62 72.42
N VAL A 21 -22.38 -60.86 72.45
CA VAL A 21 -21.67 -62.00 71.85
C VAL A 21 -21.47 -61.79 70.35
N HIS A 22 -22.48 -61.28 69.64
CA HIS A 22 -22.38 -60.97 68.21
C HIS A 22 -21.37 -59.86 67.92
N LEU A 23 -21.34 -58.81 68.75
CA LEU A 23 -20.37 -57.71 68.64
C LEU A 23 -18.93 -58.13 68.97
N VAL A 24 -18.75 -59.03 69.93
CA VAL A 24 -17.44 -59.63 70.25
C VAL A 24 -16.98 -60.52 69.10
N ARG A 25 -17.87 -61.35 68.52
CA ARG A 25 -17.51 -62.27 67.43
C ARG A 25 -17.10 -61.56 66.14
N ASN A 26 -17.69 -60.39 65.86
CA ASN A 26 -17.38 -59.59 64.68
C ASN A 26 -16.15 -58.69 64.87
N GLY A 27 -15.54 -58.67 66.07
CA GLY A 27 -14.41 -57.79 66.40
C GLY A 27 -14.78 -56.32 66.52
N ASP A 28 -16.07 -55.98 66.42
CA ASP A 28 -16.56 -54.60 66.53
C ASP A 28 -16.48 -54.09 67.96
N LEU A 29 -16.70 -54.96 68.96
CA LEU A 29 -16.53 -54.57 70.37
C LEU A 29 -15.07 -54.22 70.67
N GLU A 30 -14.12 -54.99 70.14
CA GLU A 30 -12.68 -54.73 70.29
C GLU A 30 -12.26 -53.46 69.57
N ARG A 31 -12.80 -53.20 68.36
CA ARG A 31 -12.57 -51.94 67.64
C ARG A 31 -13.14 -50.74 68.37
N ILE A 32 -14.35 -50.83 68.92
CA ILE A 32 -14.97 -49.74 69.68
C ILE A 32 -14.20 -49.49 70.98
N VAL A 33 -13.79 -50.54 71.69
CA VAL A 33 -12.97 -50.40 72.90
C VAL A 33 -11.59 -49.85 72.57
N HIS A 34 -10.96 -50.28 71.48
CA HIS A 34 -9.67 -49.76 71.05
C HIS A 34 -9.77 -48.30 70.60
N LEU A 35 -10.84 -47.93 69.89
CA LEU A 35 -11.15 -46.56 69.52
C LEU A 35 -11.43 -45.70 70.76
N ALA A 36 -12.18 -46.21 71.74
CA ALA A 36 -12.44 -45.52 73.00
C ALA A 36 -11.17 -45.33 73.83
N ARG A 37 -10.25 -46.33 73.83
CA ARG A 37 -8.93 -46.17 74.45
C ARG A 37 -8.04 -45.19 73.70
N LEU A 38 -8.07 -45.19 72.36
CA LEU A 38 -7.36 -44.21 71.54
C LEU A 38 -7.90 -42.79 71.74
N LEU A 39 -9.23 -42.63 71.80
CA LEU A 39 -9.89 -41.35 72.07
C LEU A 39 -9.66 -40.89 73.51
N GLY A 40 -9.62 -41.80 74.48
CA GLY A 40 -9.28 -41.50 75.88
C GLY A 40 -7.81 -41.08 76.03
N ALA A 41 -6.87 -41.85 75.46
CA ALA A 41 -5.45 -41.52 75.46
C ALA A 41 -5.14 -40.25 74.65
N ALA A 42 -5.88 -40.00 73.56
CA ALA A 42 -5.80 -38.75 72.82
C ALA A 42 -6.36 -37.60 73.66
N GLY A 43 -7.51 -37.79 74.33
CA GLY A 43 -8.16 -36.80 75.19
C GLY A 43 -7.26 -36.29 76.32
N ASP A 44 -6.48 -37.17 76.94
CA ASP A 44 -5.53 -36.78 78.00
C ASP A 44 -4.27 -36.06 77.46
N SER A 45 -3.99 -36.18 76.15
CA SER A 45 -2.83 -35.55 75.49
C SER A 45 -3.18 -34.28 74.70
N LEU A 46 -4.47 -34.00 74.50
CA LEU A 46 -4.93 -32.82 73.79
C LEU A 46 -5.02 -31.65 74.76
N SER A 47 -4.15 -30.66 74.61
CA SER A 47 -4.27 -29.39 75.33
C SER A 47 -5.57 -28.68 74.96
N ASP A 48 -6.12 -27.89 75.89
CA ASP A 48 -7.32 -27.08 75.67
C ASP A 48 -7.25 -26.22 74.40
N GLU A 49 -6.04 -25.80 74.00
CA GLU A 49 -5.79 -25.07 72.77
C GLU A 49 -5.99 -25.91 71.50
N MET A 50 -5.57 -27.18 71.50
CA MET A 50 -5.84 -28.08 70.38
C MET A 50 -7.33 -28.44 70.30
N VAL A 51 -7.98 -28.62 71.44
CA VAL A 51 -9.44 -28.83 71.50
C VAL A 51 -10.17 -27.61 70.95
N GLY A 52 -9.75 -26.39 71.30
CA GLY A 52 -10.28 -25.15 70.76
C GLY A 52 -10.14 -25.05 69.25
N ARG A 53 -8.95 -25.33 68.70
CA ARG A 53 -8.72 -25.32 67.24
C ARG A 53 -9.48 -26.43 66.50
N LEU A 54 -9.63 -27.61 67.11
CA LEU A 54 -10.47 -28.68 66.57
C LEU A 54 -11.94 -28.29 66.55
N ALA A 55 -12.43 -27.64 67.61
CA ALA A 55 -13.79 -27.14 67.69
C ALA A 55 -14.05 -26.03 66.65
N GLU A 56 -13.08 -25.13 66.43
CA GLU A 56 -13.15 -24.08 65.41
C GLU A 56 -13.17 -24.69 64.00
N VAL A 57 -12.25 -25.60 63.67
CA VAL A 57 -12.24 -26.30 62.38
C VAL A 57 -13.50 -27.12 62.17
N ALA A 58 -14.04 -27.75 63.22
CA ALA A 58 -15.29 -28.47 63.15
C ALA A 58 -16.47 -27.52 62.91
N SER A 59 -16.51 -26.36 63.57
CA SER A 59 -17.54 -25.34 63.37
C SER A 59 -17.49 -24.76 61.96
N ASP A 60 -16.31 -24.37 61.49
CA ASP A 60 -16.10 -23.88 60.12
C ASP A 60 -16.45 -24.96 59.09
N GLY A 61 -16.08 -26.22 59.37
CA GLY A 61 -16.43 -27.36 58.53
C GLY A 61 -17.94 -27.60 58.45
N LEU A 62 -18.65 -27.46 59.56
CA LEU A 62 -20.11 -27.57 59.63
C LEU A 62 -20.79 -26.39 58.91
N ASP A 63 -20.28 -25.18 59.05
CA ASP A 63 -20.78 -24.00 58.35
C ASP A 63 -20.56 -24.10 56.84
N LEU A 64 -19.41 -24.62 56.40
CA LEU A 64 -19.17 -24.93 54.99
C LEU A 64 -20.11 -26.03 54.49
N LEU A 65 -20.36 -27.07 55.30
CA LEU A 65 -21.33 -28.10 54.96
C LEU A 65 -22.74 -27.53 54.82
N ASP A 66 -23.18 -26.65 55.74
CA ASP A 66 -24.50 -26.02 55.67
C ASP A 66 -24.59 -25.10 54.45
N ARG A 67 -23.54 -24.33 54.13
CA ARG A 67 -23.48 -23.52 52.91
C ARG A 67 -23.51 -24.36 51.64
N VAL A 68 -22.79 -25.48 51.58
CA VAL A 68 -22.81 -26.41 50.44
C VAL A 68 -24.17 -27.12 50.34
N ASN A 69 -24.82 -27.38 51.46
CA ASN A 69 -26.14 -28.01 51.48
C ASN A 69 -27.26 -27.03 51.09
N ARG A 70 -27.13 -25.74 51.45
CA ARG A 70 -28.06 -24.66 51.06
C ARG A 70 -27.82 -24.12 49.66
N SER A 71 -26.58 -24.16 49.20
CA SER A 71 -26.28 -23.81 47.82
C SER A 71 -26.66 -25.00 46.94
N HIS A 72 -27.40 -24.76 45.85
CA HIS A 72 -27.75 -25.77 44.86
C HIS A 72 -26.52 -26.27 44.06
N ILE A 73 -25.31 -26.24 44.64
CA ILE A 73 -24.06 -26.70 44.02
C ILE A 73 -24.16 -28.16 43.62
N LYS A 74 -24.91 -28.99 44.37
CA LYS A 74 -25.19 -30.38 44.00
C LYS A 74 -25.92 -30.50 42.65
N GLU A 75 -26.77 -29.53 42.31
CA GLU A 75 -27.49 -29.49 41.02
C GLU A 75 -26.61 -28.92 39.90
N ALA A 76 -25.69 -28.00 40.22
CA ALA A 76 -24.75 -27.42 39.25
C ALA A 76 -23.54 -28.33 38.96
N LEU A 77 -23.15 -29.20 39.89
CA LEU A 77 -21.98 -30.08 39.77
C LEU A 77 -22.03 -30.99 38.54
N PRO A 78 -23.15 -31.66 38.20
CA PRO A 78 -23.25 -32.44 36.98
C PRO A 78 -23.08 -31.60 35.71
N ALA A 79 -23.65 -30.39 35.67
CA ALA A 79 -23.52 -29.48 34.53
C ALA A 79 -22.09 -28.97 34.37
N ILE A 80 -21.45 -28.56 35.47
CA ILE A 80 -20.03 -28.14 35.48
C ILE A 80 -19.12 -29.32 35.11
N SER A 81 -19.38 -30.51 35.64
CA SER A 81 -18.63 -31.73 35.29
C SER A 81 -18.79 -32.08 33.81
N ALA A 82 -19.99 -31.91 33.23
CA ALA A 82 -20.21 -32.08 31.81
C ALA A 82 -19.46 -31.03 30.97
N LEU A 83 -19.45 -29.76 31.40
CA LEU A 83 -18.70 -28.69 30.73
C LEU A 83 -17.19 -28.94 30.77
N VAL A 84 -16.65 -29.45 31.88
CA VAL A 84 -15.23 -29.84 32.01
C VAL A 84 -14.93 -31.05 31.13
N ARG A 85 -15.79 -32.08 31.15
CA ARG A 85 -15.58 -33.30 30.35
C ARG A 85 -15.65 -33.06 28.84
N ASN A 86 -16.51 -32.15 28.40
CA ASN A 86 -16.66 -31.79 27.00
C ASN A 86 -15.65 -30.73 26.54
N GLY A 87 -14.77 -30.25 27.44
CA GLY A 87 -13.78 -29.21 27.16
C GLY A 87 -14.37 -27.83 26.94
N ASP A 88 -15.67 -27.64 27.24
CA ASP A 88 -16.34 -26.35 27.09
C ASP A 88 -15.88 -25.36 28.17
N LEU A 89 -15.49 -25.85 29.36
CA LEU A 89 -14.89 -24.98 30.38
C LEU A 89 -13.55 -24.41 29.88
N GLU A 90 -12.69 -25.25 29.31
CA GLU A 90 -11.42 -24.83 28.69
C GLU A 90 -11.64 -23.88 27.51
N ARG A 91 -12.67 -24.11 26.69
CA ARG A 91 -13.04 -23.20 25.59
C ARG A 91 -13.53 -21.85 26.11
N ILE A 92 -14.36 -21.83 27.15
CA ILE A 92 -14.82 -20.58 27.78
C ILE A 92 -13.63 -19.82 28.37
N VAL A 93 -12.70 -20.51 29.02
CA VAL A 93 -11.48 -19.90 29.56
C VAL A 93 -10.58 -19.39 28.44
N HIS A 94 -10.40 -20.14 27.35
CA HIS A 94 -9.64 -19.68 26.19
C HIS A 94 -10.30 -18.52 25.48
N LEU A 95 -11.63 -18.51 25.36
CA LEU A 95 -12.39 -17.40 24.79
C LEU A 95 -12.30 -16.17 25.69
N ALA A 96 -12.40 -16.32 27.01
CA ALA A 96 -12.22 -15.22 27.95
C ALA A 96 -10.79 -14.64 27.89
N ARG A 97 -9.77 -15.50 27.75
CA ARG A 97 -8.38 -15.06 27.53
C ARG A 97 -8.18 -14.40 26.17
N LEU A 98 -8.81 -14.90 25.12
CA LEU A 98 -8.76 -14.30 23.78
C LEU A 98 -9.50 -12.97 23.75
N LEU A 99 -10.65 -12.84 24.42
CA LEU A 99 -11.40 -11.60 24.54
C LEU A 99 -10.67 -10.59 25.43
N GLY A 100 -10.02 -11.04 26.50
CA GLY A 100 -9.14 -10.20 27.32
C GLY A 100 -7.92 -9.71 26.54
N ALA A 101 -7.21 -10.60 25.86
CA ALA A 101 -6.08 -10.24 25.00
C ALA A 101 -6.50 -9.41 23.78
N ALA A 102 -7.69 -9.65 23.21
CA ALA A 102 -8.25 -8.84 22.14
C ALA A 102 -8.63 -7.44 22.65
N GLY A 103 -9.22 -7.35 23.83
CA GLY A 103 -9.54 -6.09 24.50
C GLY A 103 -8.29 -5.28 24.83
N ASP A 104 -7.22 -5.92 25.30
CA ASP A 104 -5.92 -5.28 25.55
C ASP A 104 -5.18 -4.94 24.24
N SER A 105 -5.39 -5.71 23.18
CA SER A 105 -4.79 -5.45 21.86
C SER A 105 -5.51 -4.36 21.07
N LEU A 106 -6.81 -4.18 21.28
CA LEU A 106 -7.63 -3.09 20.76
C LEU A 106 -7.27 -1.82 21.53
N SER A 107 -6.09 -1.29 21.25
CA SER A 107 -5.65 -0.01 21.79
C SER A 107 -6.67 1.09 21.46
N ASP A 108 -6.72 2.13 22.28
CA ASP A 108 -7.55 3.31 22.03
C ASP A 108 -7.35 3.88 20.62
N GLU A 109 -6.17 3.67 20.04
CA GLU A 109 -5.85 4.04 18.66
C GLU A 109 -6.56 3.16 17.62
N MET A 110 -6.67 1.84 17.83
CA MET A 110 -7.49 0.98 16.95
C MET A 110 -8.98 1.27 17.10
N VAL A 111 -9.45 1.57 18.32
CA VAL A 111 -10.84 2.00 18.56
C VAL A 111 -11.11 3.34 17.87
N GLY A 112 -10.16 4.29 17.95
CA GLY A 112 -10.23 5.58 17.26
C GLY A 112 -10.28 5.42 15.74
N ARG A 113 -9.42 4.57 15.16
CA ARG A 113 -9.43 4.28 13.71
C ARG A 113 -10.68 3.53 13.26
N LEU A 114 -11.22 2.63 14.10
CA LEU A 114 -12.51 1.98 13.83
C LEU A 114 -13.67 2.98 13.87
N ALA A 115 -13.65 3.90 14.83
CA ALA A 115 -14.64 4.97 14.92
C ALA A 115 -14.55 5.95 13.75
N GLU A 116 -13.33 6.28 13.31
CA GLU A 116 -13.08 7.12 12.13
C GLU A 116 -13.57 6.43 10.85
N VAL A 117 -13.22 5.16 10.63
CA VAL A 117 -13.71 4.38 9.48
C VAL A 117 -15.22 4.21 9.52
N ALA A 118 -15.82 4.05 10.69
CA ALA A 118 -17.27 4.01 10.84
C ALA A 118 -17.92 5.37 10.51
N SER A 119 -17.32 6.47 10.97
CA SER A 119 -17.78 7.83 10.69
C SER A 119 -17.67 8.17 9.21
N ASP A 120 -16.51 7.92 8.60
CA ASP A 120 -16.30 8.07 7.17
C ASP A 120 -17.24 7.18 6.37
N GLY A 121 -17.47 5.95 6.84
CA GLY A 121 -18.44 5.02 6.25
C GLY A 121 -19.87 5.56 6.29
N LEU A 122 -20.28 6.18 7.39
CA LEU A 122 -21.58 6.83 7.53
C LEU A 122 -21.70 8.09 6.65
N ASP A 123 -20.64 8.88 6.54
CA ASP A 123 -20.58 10.05 5.66
C ASP A 123 -20.63 9.63 4.18
N LEU A 124 -19.96 8.54 3.81
CA LEU A 124 -20.07 7.94 2.49
C LEU A 124 -21.49 7.42 2.23
N LEU A 125 -22.12 6.79 3.23
CA LEU A 125 -23.52 6.37 3.11
C LEU A 125 -24.46 7.57 2.92
N ASP A 126 -24.28 8.66 3.67
CA ASP A 126 -25.09 9.87 3.51
C ASP A 126 -24.85 10.51 2.14
N ARG A 127 -23.60 10.55 1.69
CA ARG A 127 -23.22 11.07 0.38
C ARG A 127 -23.77 10.21 -0.76
N VAL A 128 -23.74 8.89 -0.64
CA VAL A 128 -24.35 7.95 -1.59
C VAL A 128 -25.87 8.11 -1.58
N ASN A 129 -26.48 8.31 -0.41
CA ASN A 129 -27.92 8.51 -0.27
C ASN A 129 -28.38 9.85 -0.84
N ARG A 130 -27.57 10.91 -0.74
CA ARG A 130 -27.82 12.24 -1.32
C ARG A 130 -27.44 12.33 -2.80
N SER A 131 -26.42 11.59 -3.22
CA SER A 131 -26.10 11.48 -4.63
C SER A 131 -27.17 10.64 -5.30
N HIS A 132 -27.69 11.08 -6.42
CA HIS A 132 -28.62 10.29 -7.25
C HIS A 132 -27.91 9.08 -7.91
N ILE A 133 -26.91 8.46 -7.27
CA ILE A 133 -26.18 7.28 -7.75
C ILE A 133 -27.15 6.12 -8.04
N LYS A 134 -28.27 6.02 -7.32
CA LYS A 134 -29.34 5.06 -7.65
C LYS A 134 -29.94 5.27 -9.04
N GLU A 135 -29.98 6.50 -9.53
CA GLU A 135 -30.47 6.86 -10.86
C GLU A 135 -29.38 6.67 -11.93
N ALA A 136 -28.10 6.79 -11.55
CA ALA A 136 -26.96 6.55 -12.44
C ALA A 136 -26.58 5.06 -12.56
N LEU A 137 -26.90 4.24 -11.55
CA LEU A 137 -26.60 2.81 -11.49
C LEU A 137 -27.13 2.01 -12.69
N PRO A 138 -28.37 2.22 -13.18
CA PRO A 138 -28.86 1.56 -14.40
C PRO A 138 -28.06 1.93 -15.64
N ALA A 139 -27.66 3.21 -15.79
CA ALA A 139 -26.87 3.68 -16.92
C ALA A 139 -25.43 3.11 -16.87
N ILE A 140 -24.81 3.11 -15.69
CA ILE A 140 -23.48 2.51 -15.48
C ILE A 140 -23.54 0.99 -15.68
N SER A 141 -24.58 0.32 -15.18
CA SER A 141 -24.80 -1.12 -15.38
C SER A 141 -25.00 -1.46 -16.86
N ALA A 142 -25.73 -0.62 -17.61
CA ALA A 142 -25.87 -0.77 -19.05
C ALA A 142 -24.53 -0.57 -19.79
N LEU A 143 -23.73 0.42 -19.40
CA LEU A 143 -22.39 0.66 -19.97
C LEU A 143 -21.41 -0.49 -19.67
N VAL A 144 -21.49 -1.08 -18.47
CA VAL A 144 -20.71 -2.28 -18.10
C VAL A 144 -21.19 -3.48 -18.91
N HIS A 145 -22.50 -3.71 -19.01
CA HIS A 145 -23.04 -4.89 -19.68
C HIS A 145 -22.84 -4.85 -21.20
N ASN A 146 -22.87 -3.66 -21.80
CA ASN A 146 -22.59 -3.46 -23.23
C ASN A 146 -21.09 -3.44 -23.55
N GLY A 147 -20.20 -3.56 -22.55
CA GLY A 147 -18.75 -3.53 -22.73
C GLY A 147 -18.17 -2.16 -23.09
N ASP A 148 -18.99 -1.10 -23.06
CA ASP A 148 -18.56 0.26 -23.36
C ASP A 148 -17.66 0.81 -22.25
N LEU A 149 -17.85 0.39 -20.99
CA LEU A 149 -16.95 0.75 -19.91
C LEU A 149 -15.54 0.18 -20.13
N ASP A 150 -15.43 -1.09 -20.57
CA ASP A 150 -14.15 -1.72 -20.91
C ASP A 150 -13.47 -1.02 -22.10
N ARG A 151 -14.24 -0.62 -23.12
CA ARG A 151 -13.72 0.15 -24.26
C ARG A 151 -13.20 1.51 -23.85
N ILE A 152 -13.92 2.23 -22.98
CA ILE A 152 -13.48 3.52 -22.45
C ILE A 152 -12.20 3.36 -21.61
N VAL A 153 -12.12 2.32 -20.78
CA VAL A 153 -10.91 2.01 -20.00
C VAL A 153 -9.73 1.66 -20.92
N HIS A 154 -9.95 0.88 -21.98
CA HIS A 154 -8.91 0.54 -22.94
C HIS A 154 -8.44 1.76 -23.73
N LEU A 155 -9.36 2.65 -24.12
CA LEU A 155 -9.05 3.91 -24.77
C LEU A 155 -8.25 4.84 -23.85
N ALA A 156 -8.65 4.96 -22.59
CA ALA A 156 -7.95 5.76 -21.58
C ALA A 156 -6.53 5.22 -21.32
N ARG A 157 -6.35 3.89 -21.25
CA ARG A 157 -5.03 3.27 -21.14
C ARG A 157 -4.17 3.48 -22.38
N MET A 158 -4.74 3.37 -23.58
CA MET A 158 -4.03 3.67 -24.83
C MET A 158 -3.64 5.15 -24.93
N MET A 159 -4.53 6.07 -24.55
CA MET A 159 -4.23 7.50 -24.51
C MET A 159 -3.20 7.84 -23.43
N GLY A 160 -3.23 7.18 -22.28
CA GLY A 160 -2.21 7.31 -21.24
C GLY A 160 -0.84 6.82 -21.74
N ALA A 161 -0.77 5.62 -22.30
CA ALA A 161 0.47 5.07 -22.85
C ALA A 161 1.00 5.89 -24.05
N ALA A 162 0.11 6.36 -24.93
CA ALA A 162 0.47 7.25 -26.03
C ALA A 162 0.94 8.61 -25.50
N GLY A 163 0.27 9.17 -24.49
CA GLY A 163 0.65 10.40 -23.81
C GLY A 163 2.05 10.29 -23.20
N ASP A 164 2.31 9.25 -22.41
CA ASP A 164 3.59 9.03 -21.75
C ASP A 164 4.73 8.82 -22.77
N SER A 165 4.50 8.01 -23.81
CA SER A 165 5.51 7.75 -24.86
C SER A 165 5.82 8.98 -25.72
N LEU A 166 4.81 9.80 -26.04
CA LEU A 166 5.00 11.03 -26.80
C LEU A 166 5.64 12.11 -25.94
N ASN A 167 5.34 12.18 -24.65
CA ASN A 167 5.83 13.27 -23.82
C ASN A 167 7.32 13.10 -23.52
N ASP A 168 7.75 11.94 -23.03
CA ASP A 168 9.14 11.76 -22.60
C ASP A 168 10.12 11.73 -23.77
N GLU A 169 9.76 11.06 -24.88
CA GLU A 169 10.64 10.97 -26.05
C GLU A 169 10.67 12.26 -26.87
N MET A 170 9.55 12.98 -27.00
CA MET A 170 9.53 14.28 -27.69
C MET A 170 10.25 15.34 -26.87
N VAL A 171 10.08 15.37 -25.54
CA VAL A 171 10.82 16.27 -24.65
C VAL A 171 12.32 15.97 -24.72
N GLY A 172 12.72 14.69 -24.71
CA GLY A 172 14.12 14.29 -24.88
C GLY A 172 14.71 14.74 -26.23
N ARG A 173 13.97 14.55 -27.33
CA ARG A 173 14.42 14.98 -28.68
C ARG A 173 14.48 16.49 -28.83
N LEU A 174 13.52 17.22 -28.27
CA LEU A 174 13.52 18.69 -28.28
C LEU A 174 14.66 19.25 -27.43
N ALA A 175 14.90 18.68 -26.24
CA ALA A 175 16.03 19.05 -25.41
C ALA A 175 17.36 18.77 -26.11
N GLY A 176 17.47 17.63 -26.81
CA GLY A 176 18.62 17.30 -27.64
C GLY A 176 18.86 18.31 -28.76
N LEU A 177 17.83 18.60 -29.57
CA LEU A 177 17.91 19.60 -30.64
C LEU A 177 18.26 21.00 -30.13
N ALA A 178 17.70 21.42 -29.00
CA ALA A 178 18.02 22.69 -28.37
C ALA A 178 19.49 22.74 -27.91
N THR A 179 19.98 21.65 -27.32
CA THR A 179 21.38 21.54 -26.90
C THR A 179 22.34 21.61 -28.10
N ASP A 180 22.05 20.85 -29.16
CA ASP A 180 22.84 20.86 -30.38
C ASP A 180 22.83 22.24 -31.06
N ALA A 181 21.68 22.90 -31.11
CA ALA A 181 21.55 24.26 -31.64
C ALA A 181 22.37 25.27 -30.84
N LEU A 182 22.35 25.18 -29.50
CA LEU A 182 23.16 26.04 -28.63
C LEU A 182 24.65 25.78 -28.81
N CYS A 183 25.08 24.52 -28.98
CA CYS A 183 26.47 24.19 -29.27
C CYS A 183 26.93 24.69 -30.64
N LEU A 184 26.08 24.59 -31.67
CA LEU A 184 26.38 25.15 -32.99
C LEU A 184 26.46 26.68 -32.94
N LEU A 185 25.56 27.32 -32.20
CA LEU A 185 25.57 28.76 -32.00
C LEU A 185 26.83 29.22 -31.25
N ASP A 186 27.20 28.56 -30.15
CA ASP A 186 28.43 28.86 -29.40
C ASP A 186 29.69 28.67 -30.25
N ARG A 187 29.72 27.63 -31.09
CA ARG A 187 30.83 27.41 -32.02
C ARG A 187 30.87 28.48 -33.10
N ALA A 188 29.71 28.89 -33.63
CA ALA A 188 29.62 29.91 -34.68
C ALA A 188 30.01 31.31 -34.16
N THR A 189 29.67 31.63 -32.91
CA THR A 189 30.12 32.86 -32.24
C THR A 189 31.60 32.82 -31.91
N ARG A 190 32.12 31.73 -31.33
CA ARG A 190 33.56 31.58 -31.01
C ARG A 190 34.47 31.60 -32.23
N THR A 191 34.04 31.02 -33.35
CA THR A 191 34.81 31.02 -34.60
C THR A 191 34.74 32.37 -35.33
N GLY A 192 33.90 33.30 -34.87
CA GLY A 192 33.69 34.60 -35.51
C GLY A 192 33.10 34.49 -36.92
N VAL A 193 32.50 33.36 -37.27
CA VAL A 193 31.90 33.14 -38.59
C VAL A 193 30.68 34.03 -38.76
N ILE A 194 29.88 34.21 -37.70
CA ILE A 194 28.73 35.12 -37.72
C ILE A 194 29.20 36.56 -37.96
N ASP A 195 30.23 37.03 -37.23
CA ASP A 195 30.78 38.38 -37.42
C ASP A 195 31.37 38.57 -38.82
N ARG A 196 32.07 37.57 -39.37
CA ARG A 196 32.58 37.64 -40.74
C ARG A 196 31.46 37.71 -41.77
N LEU A 197 30.42 36.90 -41.63
CA LEU A 197 29.27 36.91 -42.54
C LEU A 197 28.50 38.22 -42.44
N LEU A 198 28.30 38.74 -41.23
CA LEU A 198 27.67 40.03 -41.00
C LEU A 198 28.50 41.16 -41.63
N HIS A 199 29.82 41.15 -41.46
CA HIS A 199 30.69 42.16 -42.04
C HIS A 199 30.75 42.11 -43.57
N VAL A 200 30.66 40.91 -44.17
CA VAL A 200 30.52 40.75 -45.63
C VAL A 200 29.17 41.25 -46.10
N ALA A 201 28.08 40.94 -45.39
CA ALA A 201 26.74 41.42 -45.71
C ALA A 201 26.66 42.95 -45.61
N GLU A 202 27.20 43.55 -44.55
CA GLU A 202 27.31 45.00 -44.39
C GLU A 202 28.13 45.65 -45.50
N LYS A 203 29.25 45.04 -45.91
CA LYS A 203 30.04 45.57 -47.04
C LYS A 203 29.28 45.50 -48.36
N LEU A 204 28.54 44.42 -48.61
CA LEU A 204 27.72 44.26 -49.82
C LEU A 204 26.58 45.28 -49.85
N ASP A 205 25.98 45.57 -48.70
CA ASP A 205 24.91 46.56 -48.54
C ASP A 205 25.43 48.00 -48.67
N GLN A 206 26.49 48.36 -47.95
CA GLN A 206 27.10 49.70 -48.01
C GLN A 206 27.58 50.07 -49.42
N GLN A 207 28.14 49.10 -50.14
CA GLN A 207 28.64 49.32 -51.49
C GLN A 207 27.54 49.17 -52.56
N HIS A 208 26.28 48.95 -52.17
CA HIS A 208 25.14 48.70 -53.07
C HIS A 208 25.41 47.62 -54.13
N VAL A 209 26.42 46.76 -53.92
CA VAL A 209 26.94 45.83 -54.93
C VAL A 209 25.86 44.87 -55.38
N LEU A 210 25.00 44.44 -54.45
CA LEU A 210 23.90 43.54 -54.77
C LEU A 210 22.82 44.23 -55.62
N THR A 211 22.47 45.47 -55.28
CA THR A 211 21.49 46.28 -56.02
C THR A 211 22.00 46.64 -57.40
N ASP A 212 23.24 47.09 -57.51
CA ASP A 212 23.91 47.43 -58.77
C ASP A 212 24.07 46.20 -59.66
N PHE A 213 24.41 45.05 -59.07
CA PHE A 213 24.51 43.79 -59.80
C PHE A 213 23.16 43.33 -60.35
N ILE A 214 22.08 43.43 -59.56
CA ILE A 214 20.72 43.11 -60.00
C ILE A 214 20.28 44.06 -61.12
N GLN A 215 20.50 45.37 -60.97
CA GLN A 215 20.17 46.35 -62.01
C GLN A 215 20.97 46.13 -63.30
N CYS A 216 22.27 45.81 -63.21
CA CYS A 216 23.08 45.45 -64.36
C CYS A 216 22.61 44.15 -65.03
N LEU A 217 22.18 43.15 -64.24
CA LEU A 217 21.62 41.89 -64.76
C LEU A 217 20.28 42.11 -65.46
N GLU A 218 19.39 42.90 -64.88
CA GLU A 218 18.10 43.27 -65.48
C GLU A 218 18.31 44.04 -66.78
N GLY A 219 19.19 45.04 -66.78
CA GLY A 219 19.54 45.80 -67.98
C GLY A 219 20.14 44.91 -69.08
N ALA A 220 21.07 44.02 -68.73
CA ALA A 220 21.67 43.09 -69.68
C ALA A 220 20.66 42.07 -70.23
N ALA A 221 19.75 41.56 -69.40
CA ALA A 221 18.70 40.63 -69.82
C ALA A 221 17.67 41.32 -70.73
N GLU A 222 17.28 42.55 -70.41
CA GLU A 222 16.37 43.35 -71.24
C GLU A 222 16.99 43.68 -72.60
N GLU A 223 18.27 44.09 -72.62
CA GLU A 223 19.00 44.38 -73.85
C GLU A 223 19.23 43.12 -74.70
N ALA A 224 19.57 41.99 -74.07
CA ALA A 224 19.67 40.70 -74.75
C ALA A 224 18.34 40.23 -75.35
N SER A 225 17.21 40.54 -74.72
CA SER A 225 15.88 40.21 -75.23
C SER A 225 15.46 41.03 -76.46
N LYS A 226 16.03 42.23 -76.60
CA LYS A 226 15.77 43.16 -77.72
C LYS A 226 16.83 43.08 -78.82
N ALA A 227 17.97 42.43 -78.55
CA ALA A 227 19.06 42.30 -79.50
C ALA A 227 18.70 41.33 -80.66
N PRO A 228 19.11 41.65 -81.90
CA PRO A 228 18.94 40.73 -83.03
C PRO A 228 19.76 39.45 -82.81
N PRO A 229 19.30 38.29 -83.32
CA PRO A 229 20.00 37.02 -83.15
C PRO A 229 21.41 37.10 -83.72
N ALA A 230 22.37 36.53 -82.98
CA ALA A 230 23.78 36.57 -83.36
C ALA A 230 23.97 35.98 -84.77
N LYS A 231 24.67 36.73 -85.64
CA LYS A 231 24.88 36.37 -87.05
C LYS A 231 25.61 35.03 -87.27
N GLY A 232 26.26 34.50 -86.23
CA GLY A 232 26.89 33.18 -86.23
C GLY A 232 28.12 33.04 -87.15
N GLY A 233 28.79 31.89 -87.07
CA GLY A 233 29.93 31.53 -87.93
C GLY A 233 31.28 32.16 -87.55
N ILE A 234 32.35 31.66 -88.19
CA ILE A 234 33.74 32.12 -87.98
C ILE A 234 33.94 33.60 -88.34
N ALA A 235 33.25 34.10 -89.37
CA ALA A 235 33.28 35.50 -89.75
C ALA A 235 32.59 36.40 -88.70
N GLY A 236 31.45 35.97 -88.16
CA GLY A 236 30.75 36.69 -87.09
C GLY A 236 31.53 36.69 -85.77
N LEU A 237 32.19 35.59 -85.42
CA LEU A 237 33.07 35.52 -84.25
C LEU A 237 34.27 36.48 -84.38
N TRP A 238 34.85 36.58 -85.58
CA TRP A 238 35.94 37.52 -85.86
C TRP A 238 35.49 38.99 -85.77
N GLU A 239 34.26 39.28 -86.22
CA GLU A 239 33.65 40.60 -86.10
C GLU A 239 33.46 41.00 -84.63
N ILE A 240 32.95 40.08 -83.78
CA ILE A 240 32.76 40.30 -82.34
C ILE A 240 34.10 40.52 -81.63
N MET A 241 35.12 39.71 -81.91
CA MET A 241 36.46 39.89 -81.30
C MET A 241 37.12 41.23 -81.65
N LYS A 242 36.77 41.84 -82.79
CA LYS A 242 37.26 43.17 -83.18
C LYS A 242 36.55 44.32 -82.46
N GLN A 243 35.40 44.06 -81.83
CA GLN A 243 34.66 45.08 -81.11
C GLN A 243 35.45 45.53 -79.87
N PRO A 244 35.62 46.84 -79.65
CA PRO A 244 36.38 47.35 -78.51
C PRO A 244 35.75 46.96 -77.18
N GLU A 245 34.43 46.82 -77.10
CA GLU A 245 33.70 46.39 -75.90
C GLU A 245 34.07 44.95 -75.52
N THR A 246 34.09 44.04 -76.50
CA THR A 246 34.51 42.64 -76.29
C THR A 246 35.95 42.56 -75.80
N GLN A 247 36.84 43.37 -76.35
CA GLN A 247 38.24 43.42 -75.92
C GLN A 247 38.38 43.92 -74.49
N GLN A 248 37.63 44.95 -74.11
CA GLN A 248 37.61 45.48 -72.74
C GLN A 248 37.07 44.45 -71.75
N THR A 249 36.01 43.73 -72.09
CA THR A 249 35.47 42.64 -71.25
C THR A 249 36.49 41.52 -71.05
N ILE A 250 37.16 41.06 -72.11
CA ILE A 250 38.20 40.04 -72.02
C ILE A 250 39.38 40.55 -71.17
N GLN A 251 39.79 41.81 -71.33
CA GLN A 251 40.85 42.43 -70.53
C GLN A 251 40.49 42.49 -69.04
N PHE A 252 39.25 42.86 -68.72
CA PHE A 252 38.74 42.87 -67.35
C PHE A 252 38.77 41.46 -66.74
N LEU A 253 38.27 40.45 -67.45
CA LEU A 253 38.31 39.05 -67.01
C LEU A 253 39.74 38.57 -66.73
N MET A 254 40.70 38.94 -67.58
CA MET A 254 42.12 38.63 -67.34
C MET A 254 42.67 39.32 -66.09
N LEU A 255 42.32 40.59 -65.85
CA LEU A 255 42.74 41.33 -64.66
C LEU A 255 42.16 40.73 -63.38
N VAL A 256 40.86 40.39 -63.37
CA VAL A 256 40.22 39.68 -62.25
C VAL A 256 40.93 38.36 -61.97
N GLY A 257 41.21 37.56 -63.00
CA GLY A 257 41.96 36.31 -62.86
C GLY A 257 43.37 36.49 -62.29
N LYS A 258 44.07 37.56 -62.67
CA LYS A 258 45.41 37.90 -62.14
C LYS A 258 45.34 38.25 -60.65
N HIS A 259 44.37 39.05 -60.24
CA HIS A 259 44.17 39.40 -58.83
C HIS A 259 43.77 38.20 -57.99
N PHE A 260 42.84 37.38 -58.48
CA PHE A 260 42.39 36.16 -57.79
C PHE A 260 43.55 35.19 -57.52
N ARG A 261 44.39 34.95 -58.54
CA ARG A 261 45.60 34.12 -58.40
C ARG A 261 46.58 34.69 -57.38
N SER A 262 46.77 36.01 -57.36
CA SER A 262 47.67 36.66 -56.40
C SER A 262 47.17 36.63 -54.96
N CYS A 263 45.84 36.58 -54.74
CA CYS A 263 45.24 36.44 -53.42
C CYS A 263 45.31 35.00 -52.89
N GLN A 264 45.14 33.99 -53.75
CA GLN A 264 45.26 32.58 -53.35
C GLN A 264 46.70 32.16 -53.03
N LEU A 265 47.71 32.75 -53.69
CA LEU A 265 49.12 32.43 -53.47
C LEU A 265 49.74 33.11 -52.23
N LYS A 266 48.97 33.94 -51.51
CA LYS A 266 49.40 34.62 -50.27
C LYS A 266 48.95 33.91 -48.99
N HIS A 267 48.27 32.78 -49.11
CA HIS A 267 47.94 31.83 -48.05
C HIS A 267 48.61 30.49 -48.34
#